data_AF-A0A453BDE8-F1
#
_entry.id   AF-A0A453BDE8-F1
#
_cell.length_a   1.000
_cell.length_b   1.000
_cell.length_c   1.000
_cell.angle_alpha   90.00
_cell.angle_beta   90.00
_cell.angle_gamma   90.00
#
_symmetry.space_group_name_H-M   'P 1'
#
loop_
_entity.id
_entity.type
_entity.pdbx_description
1 polymer ?
#
loop_
_entity_poly.entity_id
_entity_poly.type
_entity_poly.pdbx_seq_one_letter_code
_entity_poly.pdbx_strand_id
1 'polypeptide(L)'
;MMWALEYDPDIFFAACEEASGAHKKVSKSKLRGVRHFAKWDKDKDVSEETDGPVPISVFMVASVLKEKREKLLQEARGLDDLIRILNDVNGNLDAKKACAGALKLHKKYLKLVQAKKT
;
A
#
# COMPACT_ATOMS: atom_id res chain seq x y z
N MET A 1 -15.92 -1.53 -22.45
CA MET A 1 -15.22 -1.35 -21.15
C MET A 1 -13.96 -2.21 -21.18
N MET A 2 -12.81 -1.66 -21.57
CA MET A 2 -11.56 -2.42 -21.76
C MET A 2 -10.82 -2.76 -20.45
N TRP A 3 -11.31 -2.30 -19.31
CA TRP A 3 -10.59 -2.39 -18.03
C TRP A 3 -10.80 -3.74 -17.31
N ALA A 4 -11.78 -4.54 -17.73
CA ALA A 4 -12.10 -5.82 -17.10
C ALA A 4 -11.38 -7.03 -17.75
N LEU A 5 -10.70 -6.82 -18.88
CA LEU A 5 -10.05 -7.92 -19.63
C LEU A 5 -8.57 -8.12 -19.26
N GLU A 6 -7.95 -7.16 -18.58
CA GLU A 6 -6.57 -7.28 -18.07
C GLU A 6 -6.52 -7.62 -16.58
N TYR A 7 -7.67 -7.73 -15.91
CA TYR A 7 -7.72 -8.17 -14.52
C TYR A 7 -7.55 -9.69 -14.47
N ASP A 8 -6.29 -10.12 -14.47
CA ASP A 8 -5.91 -11.48 -14.15
C ASP A 8 -5.69 -11.56 -12.62
N PRO A 9 -6.62 -12.16 -11.85
CA PRO A 9 -6.52 -12.26 -10.40
C PRO A 9 -5.25 -13.01 -9.96
N ASP A 10 -4.67 -13.83 -10.84
CA ASP A 10 -3.41 -14.50 -10.60
C ASP A 10 -2.23 -13.53 -10.51
N ILE A 11 -2.30 -12.32 -11.07
CA ILE A 11 -1.28 -11.28 -10.91
C ILE A 11 -1.30 -10.72 -9.48
N PHE A 12 -2.49 -10.52 -8.91
CA PHE A 12 -2.64 -10.09 -7.52
C PHE A 12 -2.12 -11.18 -6.58
N PHE A 13 -2.49 -12.45 -6.83
CA PHE A 13 -1.99 -13.57 -6.05
C PHE A 13 -0.49 -13.77 -6.19
N ALA A 14 0.09 -13.63 -7.39
CA ALA A 14 1.53 -13.72 -7.60
C ALA A 14 2.30 -12.60 -6.87
N ALA A 15 1.77 -11.37 -6.89
CA ALA A 15 2.37 -10.24 -6.15
C ALA A 15 2.30 -10.45 -4.62
N CYS A 16 1.25 -11.11 -4.12
CA CYS A 16 1.14 -11.47 -2.71
C CYS A 16 1.97 -12.70 -2.31
N GLU A 17 2.05 -13.75 -3.16
CA GLU A 17 2.87 -14.95 -2.91
C GLU A 17 4.37 -14.64 -2.94
N GLU A 18 4.80 -13.72 -3.80
CA GLU A 18 6.19 -13.24 -3.85
C GLU A 18 6.56 -12.46 -2.57
N ALA A 19 5.58 -11.90 -1.86
CA ALA A 19 5.74 -11.32 -0.53
C ALA A 19 5.67 -12.35 0.61
N SER A 20 5.16 -13.56 0.34
CA SER A 20 4.93 -14.61 1.35
C SER A 20 5.72 -15.89 1.08
N GLY A 21 6.93 -15.83 0.51
CA GLY A 21 7.94 -16.92 0.55
C GLY A 21 7.50 -18.33 0.10
N ALA A 22 6.31 -18.51 -0.45
CA ALA A 22 5.73 -19.81 -0.73
C ALA A 22 6.11 -20.20 -2.15
N HIS A 23 7.07 -21.13 -2.25
CA HIS A 23 7.49 -21.70 -3.52
C HIS A 23 6.35 -22.49 -4.20
N LYS A 24 5.56 -21.82 -5.04
CA LYS A 24 4.82 -22.49 -6.13
C LYS A 24 5.32 -22.05 -7.49
N LYS A 25 5.69 -23.05 -8.28
CA LYS A 25 6.29 -22.91 -9.61
C LYS A 25 5.24 -22.42 -10.62
N VAL A 26 4.97 -21.12 -10.66
CA VAL A 26 4.20 -20.52 -11.76
C VAL A 26 5.13 -20.31 -12.96
N SER A 27 4.68 -20.74 -14.14
CA SER A 27 5.45 -20.76 -15.37
C SER A 27 5.90 -19.35 -15.80
N LYS A 28 7.22 -19.17 -15.93
CA LYS A 28 7.94 -17.94 -16.29
C LYS A 28 7.53 -17.27 -17.62
N SER A 29 6.66 -17.89 -18.42
CA SER A 29 6.27 -17.43 -19.74
C SER A 29 5.21 -16.33 -19.74
N LYS A 30 4.43 -16.14 -18.66
CA LYS A 30 3.30 -15.18 -18.63
C LYS A 30 3.60 -13.84 -17.94
N LEU A 31 4.71 -13.73 -17.21
CA LEU A 31 5.12 -12.51 -16.48
C LEU A 31 5.96 -11.51 -17.29
N ARG A 32 5.90 -11.54 -18.64
CA ARG A 32 6.75 -10.68 -19.47
C ARG A 32 6.44 -9.17 -19.31
N GLY A 33 5.20 -8.81 -18.93
CA GLY A 33 4.78 -7.41 -18.72
C GLY A 33 5.08 -6.85 -17.32
N VAL A 34 5.02 -7.67 -16.26
CA VAL A 34 5.19 -7.23 -14.86
C VAL A 34 6.64 -6.84 -14.55
N ARG A 35 7.61 -7.39 -15.30
CA ARG A 35 9.05 -7.11 -15.10
C ARG A 35 9.45 -5.66 -15.33
N HIS A 36 8.64 -4.86 -16.03
CA HIS A 36 8.93 -3.44 -16.24
C HIS A 36 8.71 -2.59 -14.98
N PHE A 37 7.87 -3.04 -14.04
CA PHE A 37 7.66 -2.36 -12.75
C PHE A 37 8.52 -2.97 -11.64
N ALA A 38 8.82 -4.27 -11.68
CA ALA A 38 9.66 -4.96 -10.68
C ALA A 38 11.15 -4.58 -10.72
N LYS A 39 11.57 -3.74 -11.68
CA LYS A 39 12.97 -3.34 -11.85
C LYS A 39 13.43 -2.26 -10.87
N TRP A 40 12.52 -1.66 -10.10
CA TRP A 40 12.86 -0.59 -9.15
C TRP A 40 13.19 -1.06 -7.72
N ASP A 41 12.92 -2.32 -7.37
CA ASP A 41 13.09 -2.83 -5.99
C ASP A 41 14.23 -3.85 -5.83
N LYS A 42 15.02 -4.12 -6.87
CA LYS A 42 16.08 -5.14 -6.79
C LYS A 42 17.37 -4.73 -6.08
N ASP A 43 17.51 -3.47 -5.65
CA ASP A 43 18.73 -3.00 -5.00
C ASP A 43 18.64 -2.90 -3.46
N LYS A 44 17.62 -3.50 -2.83
CA LYS A 44 17.61 -3.70 -1.37
C LYS A 44 17.15 -5.10 -0.99
N ASP A 45 17.97 -6.06 -1.34
CA ASP A 45 18.04 -7.30 -0.59
C ASP A 45 18.62 -7.00 0.81
N VAL A 46 17.73 -6.84 1.80
CA VAL A 46 18.11 -6.81 3.22
C VAL A 46 17.15 -7.70 3.99
N SER A 47 17.60 -8.93 4.18
CA SER A 47 17.30 -9.87 5.25
C SER A 47 15.86 -10.35 5.45
N GLU A 48 15.77 -11.66 5.63
CA GLU A 48 14.70 -12.42 6.28
C GLU A 48 14.55 -12.02 7.76
N GLU A 49 14.32 -10.74 8.03
CA GLU A 49 13.72 -10.29 9.28
C GLU A 49 12.27 -9.95 8.96
N THR A 50 11.33 -10.63 9.61
CA THR A 50 9.93 -10.19 9.70
C THR A 50 9.77 -8.80 10.36
N ASP A 51 10.89 -8.12 10.69
CA ASP A 51 11.04 -6.77 11.23
C ASP A 51 11.45 -5.72 10.15
N GLY A 52 11.11 -5.98 8.88
CA GLY A 52 11.24 -5.00 7.81
C GLY A 52 10.37 -3.74 8.08
N PRO A 53 10.79 -2.55 7.64
CA PRO A 53 10.02 -1.33 7.84
C PRO A 53 8.63 -1.45 7.19
N VAL A 54 7.59 -1.04 7.92
CA VAL A 54 6.18 -1.12 7.50
C VAL A 54 5.99 -0.65 6.03
N PRO A 55 5.21 -1.39 5.22
CA PRO A 55 5.05 -1.08 3.80
C PRO A 55 4.39 0.28 3.55
N ILE A 56 4.74 0.93 2.42
CA ILE A 56 4.26 2.28 2.07
C ILE A 56 2.74 2.37 1.93
N SER A 57 2.08 1.26 1.57
CA SER A 57 0.62 1.17 1.44
C SER A 57 -0.11 1.49 2.76
N VAL A 58 0.44 1.09 3.90
CA VAL A 58 -0.12 1.42 5.23
C VAL A 58 -0.06 2.93 5.48
N PHE A 59 1.03 3.58 5.08
CA PHE A 59 1.17 5.04 5.19
C PHE A 59 0.26 5.79 4.20
N MET A 60 -0.04 5.20 3.05
CA MET A 60 -1.02 5.72 2.10
C MET A 60 -2.41 5.77 2.76
N VAL A 61 -2.88 4.66 3.32
CA VAL A 61 -4.16 4.59 4.05
C VAL A 61 -4.16 5.58 5.22
N ALA A 62 -3.09 5.62 6.02
CA ALA A 62 -2.96 6.56 7.12
C ALA A 62 -3.02 8.04 6.66
N SER A 63 -2.46 8.36 5.49
CA SER A 63 -2.54 9.70 4.92
C SER A 63 -3.97 10.07 4.54
N VAL A 64 -4.72 9.14 3.94
CA VAL A 64 -6.13 9.34 3.57
C VAL A 64 -7.00 9.55 4.82
N LEU A 65 -6.83 8.70 5.84
CA LEU A 65 -7.54 8.84 7.11
C LEU A 65 -7.22 10.17 7.80
N LYS A 66 -5.95 10.59 7.75
CA LYS A 66 -5.51 11.85 8.35
C LYS A 66 -6.15 13.08 7.68
N GLU A 67 -6.38 13.03 6.38
CA GLU A 67 -7.03 14.13 5.64
C GLU A 67 -8.48 14.34 6.07
N LYS A 68 -9.18 13.25 6.46
CA LYS A 68 -10.58 13.30 6.91
C LYS A 68 -10.75 13.23 8.42
N ARG A 69 -9.66 13.39 9.18
CA ARG A 69 -9.62 13.22 10.65
C ARG A 69 -10.72 14.02 11.37
N GLU A 70 -11.00 15.25 10.94
CA GLU A 70 -11.93 16.15 11.63
C GLU A 70 -13.36 15.65 11.48
N LYS A 71 -13.74 15.23 10.26
CA LYS A 71 -15.04 14.61 10.00
C LYS A 71 -15.18 13.27 10.71
N LEU A 72 -14.15 12.43 10.66
CA LEU A 72 -14.16 11.14 11.35
C LEU A 72 -14.34 11.31 12.87
N LEU A 73 -13.67 12.28 13.48
CA LEU A 73 -13.78 12.51 14.93
C LEU A 73 -15.09 13.18 15.36
N GLN A 74 -15.71 13.99 14.49
CA GLN A 74 -16.93 14.74 14.82
C GLN A 74 -18.22 14.00 14.44
N GLU A 75 -18.22 13.33 13.29
CA GLU A 75 -19.43 12.75 12.70
C GLU A 75 -19.55 11.23 12.93
N ALA A 76 -18.43 10.52 13.15
CA ALA A 76 -18.49 9.08 13.30
C ALA A 76 -18.94 8.68 14.70
N ARG A 77 -20.20 8.26 14.84
CA ARG A 77 -20.75 7.71 16.10
C ARG A 77 -20.81 6.19 16.10
N GLY A 78 -20.67 5.56 14.94
CA GLY A 78 -20.64 4.12 14.76
C GLY A 78 -19.91 3.71 13.48
N LEU A 79 -19.83 2.40 13.24
CA LEU A 79 -19.17 1.84 12.07
C LEU A 79 -19.82 2.29 10.75
N ASP A 80 -21.14 2.38 10.71
CA ASP A 80 -21.88 2.78 9.50
C ASP A 80 -21.54 4.21 9.07
N ASP A 81 -21.34 5.11 10.04
CA ASP A 81 -20.88 6.48 9.77
C ASP A 81 -19.45 6.51 9.24
N LEU A 82 -18.56 5.66 9.78
CA LEU A 82 -17.19 5.53 9.26
C LEU A 82 -17.20 5.08 7.80
N ILE A 83 -17.99 4.06 7.48
CA ILE A 83 -18.11 3.52 6.11
C ILE A 83 -18.66 4.60 5.17
N ARG A 84 -19.71 5.32 5.59
CA ARG A 84 -20.27 6.43 4.81
C ARG A 84 -19.23 7.52 4.53
N ILE A 85 -18.55 8.01 5.57
CA ILE A 85 -17.54 9.08 5.45
C ILE A 85 -16.38 8.64 4.55
N LEU A 86 -15.91 7.39 4.67
CA LEU A 86 -14.80 6.88 3.86
C LEU A 86 -15.20 6.60 2.41
N ASN A 87 -16.44 6.17 2.15
CA ASN A 87 -16.94 6.00 0.79
C ASN A 87 -16.98 7.33 0.02
N ASP A 88 -17.34 8.44 0.69
CA ASP A 88 -17.32 9.78 0.09
C ASP A 88 -15.90 10.22 -0.33
N VAL A 89 -14.85 9.64 0.26
CA VAL A 89 -13.45 9.94 -0.10
C VAL A 89 -13.09 9.37 -1.46
N ASN A 90 -13.64 8.21 -1.82
CA ASN A 90 -13.26 7.48 -3.03
C ASN A 90 -13.58 8.26 -4.33
N GLY A 91 -14.53 9.21 -4.27
CA GLY A 91 -14.90 10.07 -5.40
C GLY A 91 -14.19 11.43 -5.47
N ASN A 92 -13.46 11.85 -4.43
CA ASN A 92 -12.85 13.19 -4.34
C ASN A 92 -11.45 13.17 -3.68
N LEU A 93 -10.70 12.09 -3.90
CA LEU A 93 -9.33 11.95 -3.38
C LEU A 93 -8.32 12.57 -4.34
N ASP A 94 -7.55 13.56 -3.86
CA ASP A 94 -6.40 14.09 -4.58
C ASP A 94 -5.20 13.14 -4.38
N ALA A 95 -4.98 12.25 -5.35
CA ALA A 95 -3.93 11.23 -5.29
C ALA A 95 -2.54 11.81 -5.04
N LYS A 96 -2.22 13.00 -5.58
CA LYS A 96 -0.91 13.63 -5.41
C LYS A 96 -0.71 14.08 -3.96
N LYS A 97 -1.75 14.65 -3.34
CA LYS A 97 -1.72 15.04 -1.92
C LYS A 97 -1.63 13.82 -1.01
N ALA A 98 -2.41 12.76 -1.30
CA ALA A 98 -2.37 11.52 -0.54
C ALA A 98 -0.98 10.87 -0.58
N CYS A 99 -0.38 10.73 -1.77
CA CYS A 99 0.98 10.20 -1.91
C CYS A 99 2.02 11.07 -1.19
N ALA A 100 1.93 12.40 -1.31
CA ALA A 100 2.85 13.30 -0.62
C ALA A 100 2.74 13.21 0.90
N GLY A 101 1.51 13.06 1.43
CA GLY A 101 1.26 12.83 2.86
C GLY A 101 1.80 11.49 3.33
N ALA A 102 1.60 10.43 2.55
CA ALA A 102 2.11 9.09 2.81
C ALA A 102 3.65 9.08 2.92
N LEU A 103 4.34 9.70 1.95
CA LEU A 103 5.80 9.81 1.97
C LEU A 103 6.31 10.60 3.17
N LYS A 104 5.60 11.65 3.60
CA LYS A 104 5.96 12.42 4.81
C LYS A 104 5.81 11.56 6.07
N LEU A 105 4.73 10.79 6.18
CA LEU A 105 4.51 9.90 7.32
C LEU A 105 5.55 8.77 7.37
N HIS A 106 5.82 8.14 6.23
CA HIS A 106 6.82 7.08 6.10
C HIS A 106 8.22 7.57 6.49
N LYS A 107 8.65 8.75 5.99
CA LYS A 107 9.94 9.36 6.38
C LYS A 107 10.02 9.63 7.88
N LYS A 108 8.93 10.08 8.52
CA LYS A 108 8.90 10.29 9.98
C LYS A 108 9.02 8.98 10.74
N TYR A 109 8.31 7.95 10.28
CA TYR A 109 8.37 6.62 10.88
C TYR A 109 9.78 6.04 10.81
N LEU A 110 10.43 6.06 9.65
CA LEU A 110 11.80 5.55 9.49
C LEU A 110 12.79 6.22 10.44
N LYS A 111 12.71 7.56 10.61
CA LYS A 111 13.56 8.29 11.56
C LYS A 111 13.35 7.82 13.00
N LEU A 112 12.10 7.59 13.41
CA LEU A 112 11.78 7.11 14.76
C LEU A 112 12.23 5.66 14.99
N VAL A 113 12.08 4.80 13.97
CA VAL A 113 12.56 3.41 14.04
C VAL A 113 14.08 3.39 14.15
N GLN A 114 14.80 4.19 13.35
CA GLN A 114 16.26 4.28 13.41
C GLN A 114 16.74 4.81 14.76
N ALA A 115 16.11 5.87 15.29
CA ALA A 115 16.45 6.44 16.59
C ALA A 115 16.16 5.52 17.79
N LYS A 116 15.29 4.52 17.63
CA LYS A 116 15.02 3.50 18.66
C LYS A 116 15.97 2.30 18.59
N LYS A 117 16.65 2.10 17.45
CA LYS A 117 17.63 1.02 17.27
C LYS A 117 19.03 1.41 17.78
N THR A 118 19.27 2.71 18.02
CA THR A 118 20.49 3.27 18.66
C THR A 118 20.28 3.50 20.14
#